data_AF-A0A7Y2URG3-F1
#
_entry.id   AF-A0A7Y2URG3-F1
#
_cell.length_a   1.000
_cell.length_b   1.000
_cell.length_c   1.000
_cell.angle_alpha   90.00
_cell.angle_beta   90.00
_cell.angle_gamma   90.00
#
_symmetry.space_group_name_H-M   'P 1'
#
loop_
_entity.id
_entity.type
_entity.pdbx_description
1 polymer ?
#
loop_
_entity_poly.entity_id
_entity_poly.type
_entity_poly.pdbx_seq_one_letter_code
_entity_poly.pdbx_strand_id
1 'polypeptide(L)' 'MVYAYEEKTGSVSRWSSETRYRILLELNNAIVTCKSREDLFTALSKELQRHFLYDRLCIMLYDDKLHTITYFAAA' A
#
# COMPACT_ATOMS: atom_id res chain seq x y z
N MET A 1 -27.08 -0.27 -20.79
CA MET A 1 -26.74 0.04 -19.38
C MET A 1 -25.52 0.94 -19.42
N VAL A 2 -25.71 2.23 -19.13
CA VAL A 2 -24.65 3.26 -19.21
C VAL A 2 -23.91 3.24 -17.88
N TYR A 3 -22.63 2.88 -17.87
CA TYR A 3 -21.79 3.04 -16.68
C TYR A 3 -21.46 4.53 -16.57
N ALA A 4 -22.17 5.25 -15.70
CA ALA A 4 -21.82 6.60 -15.33
C ALA A 4 -20.48 6.56 -14.58
N TYR A 5 -19.46 7.17 -15.17
CA TYR A 5 -18.20 7.43 -14.48
C TYR A 5 -18.46 8.58 -13.50
N GLU A 6 -18.63 8.26 -12.21
CA GLU A 6 -18.64 9.30 -11.18
C GLU A 6 -17.29 10.02 -11.21
N GLU A 7 -17.33 11.30 -11.54
CA GLU A 7 -16.22 12.22 -11.46
C GLU A 7 -15.86 12.35 -9.97
N LYS A 8 -14.74 11.73 -9.57
CA LYS A 8 -14.20 11.85 -8.21
C LYS A 8 -13.89 13.32 -7.95
N THR A 9 -14.81 13.98 -7.23
CA THR A 9 -14.56 15.23 -6.51
C THR A 9 -13.17 15.14 -5.87
N GLY A 10 -12.26 16.04 -6.23
CA GLY A 10 -10.88 16.04 -5.74
C GLY A 10 -10.87 15.94 -4.22
N SER A 11 -10.56 14.75 -3.70
CA SER A 11 -10.54 14.52 -2.27
C SER A 11 -9.45 15.39 -1.67
N VAL A 12 -9.83 16.37 -0.84
CA VAL A 12 -8.88 17.12 -0.03
C VAL A 12 -8.09 16.08 0.77
N SER A 13 -6.80 15.99 0.49
CA SER A 13 -5.91 15.06 1.19
C SER A 13 -5.97 15.36 2.68
N ARG A 14 -6.35 14.36 3.49
CA ARG A 14 -6.34 14.44 4.96
C ARG A 14 -4.99 14.87 5.51
N TRP A 15 -3.92 14.64 4.76
CA TRP A 15 -2.55 14.97 5.14
C TRP A 15 -1.97 16.11 4.31
N SER A 16 -1.20 16.97 4.98
CA SER A 16 -0.36 17.97 4.30
C SER A 16 0.68 17.28 3.42
N SER A 17 1.21 18.00 2.43
CA SER A 17 2.30 17.50 1.59
C SER A 17 3.52 17.07 2.42
N GLU A 18 3.86 17.81 3.47
CA GLU A 18 4.95 17.46 4.39
C GLU A 18 4.70 16.12 5.08
N THR A 19 3.50 15.92 5.64
CA THR A 19 3.14 14.66 6.29
C THR A 19 3.21 13.50 5.30
N ARG A 20 2.71 13.68 4.08
CA ARG A 20 2.79 12.64 3.02
C ARG A 20 4.23 12.29 2.67
N TYR A 21 5.10 13.29 2.52
CA TYR A 21 6.52 13.06 2.25
C TYR A 21 7.22 12.33 3.39
N ARG A 22 6.92 12.70 4.64
CA ARG A 22 7.49 12.04 5.81
C ARG A 22 7.09 10.57 5.88
N ILE A 23 5.79 10.27 5.70
CA ILE A 23 5.29 8.89 5.66
C ILE A 23 5.99 8.07 4.56
N LEU A 24 6.15 8.63 3.36
CA LEU A 24 6.86 7.95 2.27
C LEU A 24 8.33 7.68 2.60
N LEU A 25 9.01 8.63 3.26
CA LEU A 25 10.40 8.48 3.66
C LEU A 25 10.56 7.41 4.76
N GLU A 26 9.67 7.42 5.76
CA GLU A 26 9.63 6.42 6.84
C GLU A 26 9.38 5.01 6.27
N LEU A 27 8.41 4.87 5.37
CA LEU A 27 8.14 3.62 4.67
C LEU A 27 9.36 3.14 3.87
N ASN A 28 9.96 3.99 3.04
CA ASN A 28 11.13 3.64 2.24
C ASN A 28 12.31 3.18 3.12
N ASN A 29 12.59 3.92 4.19
CA ASN A 29 13.67 3.60 5.12
C ASN A 29 13.42 2.27 5.86
N ALA A 30 12.16 1.95 6.18
CA ALA A 30 11.80 0.71 6.83
C ALA A 30 11.99 -0.52 5.93
N ILE A 31 11.81 -0.38 4.62
CA ILE A 31 11.83 -1.52 3.69
C ILE A 31 13.13 -1.69 2.90
N VAL A 32 13.98 -0.67 2.79
CA VAL A 32 15.16 -0.67 1.88
C VAL A 32 16.19 -1.76 2.21
N THR A 33 16.22 -2.25 3.45
CA THR A 33 17.15 -3.29 3.89
C THR A 33 16.56 -4.70 3.86
N CYS A 34 15.26 -4.85 3.58
CA CYS A 34 14.56 -6.13 3.56
C CYS A 34 14.97 -6.96 2.33
N LYS A 35 15.44 -8.20 2.57
CA LYS A 35 15.91 -9.11 1.51
C LYS A 35 14.99 -10.31 1.29
N SER A 36 13.99 -10.48 2.14
CA SER A 36 12.96 -11.52 2.02
C SER A 36 11.59 -10.87 1.89
N ARG A 37 10.65 -11.64 1.31
CA ARG A 37 9.25 -11.24 1.17
C ARG A 37 8.59 -11.05 2.53
N GLU A 38 8.88 -11.96 3.45
CA GLU A 38 8.33 -11.96 4.81
C GLU A 38 8.84 -10.74 5.61
N ASP A 39 10.14 -10.40 5.52
CA ASP A 39 10.70 -9.22 6.18
C ASP A 39 10.12 -7.93 5.60
N LEU A 40 10.03 -7.84 4.27
CA LEU A 40 9.45 -6.70 3.57
C LEU A 40 8.01 -6.45 4.04
N PHE A 41 7.20 -7.50 4.02
CA PHE A 41 5.79 -7.41 4.36
C PHE A 41 5.58 -7.08 5.85
N THR A 42 6.41 -7.66 6.74
CA THR A 42 6.38 -7.37 8.17
C THR A 42 6.79 -5.92 8.46
N ALA A 43 7.83 -5.41 7.81
CA ALA A 43 8.27 -4.02 7.98
C ALA A 43 7.20 -3.05 7.45
N LEU A 44 6.64 -3.33 6.28
CA LEU A 44 5.62 -2.50 5.65
C LEU A 44 4.32 -2.47 6.47
N SER A 45 3.83 -3.62 6.94
CA SER A 45 2.61 -3.70 7.74
C SER A 45 2.73 -2.87 9.02
N LYS A 46 3.84 -3.03 9.76
CA LYS A 46 4.11 -2.27 10.98
C LYS A 46 4.12 -0.77 10.75
N GLU A 47 4.80 -0.30 9.70
CA GLU A 47 4.87 1.14 9.45
C GLU A 47 3.53 1.70 8.96
N LEU A 48 2.78 0.96 8.15
CA LEU A 48 1.43 1.35 7.73
C LEU A 48 0.45 1.43 8.91
N GLN A 49 0.51 0.53 9.90
CA GLN A 49 -0.39 0.57 11.08
C GLN A 49 -0.27 1.87 11.88
N ARG A 50 0.87 2.56 11.80
CA ARG A 50 1.09 3.83 12.52
C ARG A 50 0.27 4.98 11.92
N HIS A 51 -0.06 4.88 10.64
CA HIS A 51 -0.70 5.97 9.88
C HIS A 51 -2.12 5.60 9.42
N PHE A 52 -2.41 4.31 9.27
CA PHE A 52 -3.68 3.78 8.78
C PHE A 52 -4.28 2.79 9.77
N LEU A 53 -5.56 2.97 10.09
CA LEU A 53 -6.33 1.97 10.83
C LEU A 53 -6.81 0.92 9.83
N TYR A 54 -6.42 -0.33 10.03
CA TYR A 54 -6.86 -1.47 9.23
C TYR A 54 -6.82 -2.76 10.06
N ASP A 55 -7.69 -3.71 9.72
CA ASP A 55 -7.76 -5.02 10.38
C ASP A 55 -6.89 -6.08 9.71
N ARG A 56 -6.67 -5.97 8.39
CA ARG A 56 -5.83 -6.88 7.59
C ARG A 56 -5.09 -6.13 6.48
N LEU A 57 -3.90 -6.61 6.15
CA LEU A 57 -3.13 -6.15 4.99
C LEU A 57 -2.85 -7.34 4.06
N CYS A 58 -2.92 -7.12 2.76
CA CYS A 58 -2.41 -8.07 1.78
C CYS A 58 -1.78 -7.36 0.60
N ILE A 59 -0.76 -7.99 0.01
CA ILE A 59 -0.24 -7.61 -1.30
C ILE A 59 -0.62 -8.70 -2.29
N MET A 60 -1.18 -8.29 -3.42
CA MET A 60 -1.53 -9.17 -4.53
C MET A 60 -0.68 -8.76 -5.73
N LEU A 61 -0.08 -9.75 -6.40
CA LEU A 61 0.70 -9.53 -7.61
C LEU A 61 -0.10 -10.02 -8.80
N TYR A 62 -0.27 -9.14 -9.78
CA TYR A 62 -0.81 -9.52 -11.07
C TYR A 62 0.33 -10.04 -11.97
N ASP A 63 0.14 -11.24 -12.51
CA ASP A 63 0.97 -11.82 -13.55
C ASP A 63 0.25 -11.65 -14.90
N ASP A 64 0.78 -10.77 -15.73
CA ASP A 64 0.20 -10.44 -17.04
C ASP A 64 0.34 -11.58 -18.06
N LYS A 65 1.36 -12.43 -17.94
CA LYS A 65 1.53 -13.56 -18.87
C LYS A 65 0.48 -14.62 -18.60
N LEU A 66 0.29 -14.94 -17.32
CA LEU A 66 -0.63 -15.97 -16.89
C LEU A 66 -2.06 -15.44 -16.71
N HIS A 67 -2.25 -14.12 -16.75
CA HIS A 67 -3.52 -13.45 -16.43
C HIS A 67 -4.07 -13.89 -15.06
N THR A 68 -3.19 -13.99 -14.08
CA THR A 68 -3.53 -14.44 -12.72
C THR A 68 -3.20 -13.39 -11.68
N ILE A 69 -3.93 -13.43 -10.57
CA ILE A 69 -3.60 -12.68 -9.35
C ILE A 69 -3.08 -13.68 -8.33
N THR A 70 -1.85 -13.48 -7.89
CA THR A 70 -1.20 -14.34 -6.89
C THR A 70 -1.02 -13.62 -5.57
N TYR A 71 -1.06 -14.40 -4.50
CA TYR A 71 -0.94 -13.89 -3.15
C TYR A 71 0.53 -13.69 -2.78
N PHE A 72 0.95 -12.45 -2.53
CA PHE A 72 2.32 -12.17 -2.11
C PHE A 72 2.50 -12.46 -0.62
N ALA A 73 1.75 -11.79 0.26
CA ALA A 73 1.82 -11.97 1.71
C ALA A 73 0.59 -11.36 2.44
N ALA A 74 0.34 -11.84 3.67
CA ALA A 74 -0.77 -11.48 4.58
C ALA A 74 -0.26 -11.09 5.96
N ALA A 75 -0.96 -10.18 6.64
CA ALA A 75 -0.98 -10.07 8.11
C ALA A 75 -2.35 -9.63 8.58
#